data_AF-A0A2V7WVJ2-F1
#
_entry.id   AF-A0A2V7WVJ2-F1
#
_cell.length_a   1.000
_cell.length_b   1.000
_cell.length_c   1.000
_cell.angle_alpha   90.00
_cell.angle_beta   90.00
_cell.angle_gamma   90.00
#
_symmetry.space_group_name_H-M   'P 1'
#
loop_
_entity.id
_entity.type
_entity.pdbx_description
1 polymer ?
#
loop_
_entity_poly.entity_id
_entity_poly.type
_entity_poly.pdbx_seq_one_letter_code
_entity_poly.pdbx_strand_id
1 'polypeptide(L)'
;IRSLMSQGILVVACGGGGIPVIRHDGELKGVEAVIDKDRASALLASQLHVDTFAISTDIPFVYLDYKKPSQEKLRNVSAPELEAHYKAGHFPPGNMGPKVESALRFLKAGGKEVVITSGCRDHGDAYHPAVRPVDGQGAGARNFCRRIDGEFECHCMEAGRCIARA
;
A
#
# COMPACT_ATOMS: atom_id res chain seq x y z
N ILE A 1 7.41 -7.74 16.69
CA ILE A 1 7.62 -7.13 15.35
C ILE A 1 9.02 -6.50 15.25
N ARG A 2 9.31 -5.40 15.97
CA ARG A 2 10.60 -4.69 15.88
C ARG A 2 11.83 -5.59 16.02
N SER A 3 11.82 -6.50 17.00
CA SER A 3 12.93 -7.45 17.24
C SER A 3 13.18 -8.41 16.05
N LEU A 4 12.14 -8.86 15.35
CA LEU A 4 12.29 -9.71 14.17
C LEU A 4 12.81 -8.90 12.98
N MET A 5 12.30 -7.67 12.79
CA MET A 5 12.78 -6.78 11.74
C MET A 5 14.26 -6.42 11.91
N SER A 6 14.73 -6.19 13.13
CA SER A 6 16.15 -5.92 13.40
C SER A 6 17.07 -7.12 13.10
N GLN A 7 16.51 -8.31 12.94
CA GLN A 7 17.23 -9.52 12.53
C GLN A 7 17.16 -9.77 11.01
N GLY A 8 16.58 -8.84 10.24
CA GLY A 8 16.43 -8.99 8.79
C GLY A 8 15.32 -9.94 8.36
N ILE A 9 14.40 -10.30 9.27
CA ILE A 9 13.30 -11.23 9.00
C ILE A 9 12.13 -10.48 8.37
N LEU A 10 11.58 -11.02 7.29
CA LEU A 10 10.31 -10.56 6.71
C LEU A 10 9.15 -10.91 7.66
N VAL A 11 8.46 -9.90 8.18
CA VAL A 11 7.37 -10.07 9.14
C VAL A 11 6.02 -9.85 8.46
N VAL A 12 5.12 -10.82 8.60
CA VAL A 12 3.69 -10.66 8.29
C VAL A 12 2.96 -10.38 9.60
N ALA A 13 2.26 -9.25 9.68
CA ALA A 13 1.55 -8.81 10.88
C ALA A 13 0.25 -8.08 10.51
N CYS A 14 -0.59 -7.80 11.51
CA CYS A 14 -1.86 -7.07 11.34
C CYS A 14 -2.80 -7.70 10.30
N GLY A 15 -2.78 -9.04 10.15
CA GLY A 15 -3.70 -9.75 9.27
C GLY A 15 -5.16 -9.35 9.57
N GLY A 16 -5.87 -8.89 8.54
CA GLY A 16 -7.26 -8.41 8.67
C GLY A 16 -7.46 -7.15 9.51
N GLY A 17 -6.39 -6.44 9.89
CA GLY A 17 -6.44 -5.31 10.83
C GLY A 17 -6.02 -5.67 12.27
N GLY A 18 -5.85 -6.96 12.58
CA GLY A 18 -5.51 -7.46 13.92
C GLY A 18 -6.73 -7.86 14.75
N ILE A 19 -6.49 -8.52 15.88
CA ILE A 19 -7.54 -8.97 16.81
C ILE A 19 -8.01 -7.77 17.65
N PRO A 20 -9.30 -7.38 17.60
CA PRO A 20 -9.81 -6.28 18.40
C PRO A 20 -9.78 -6.62 19.89
N VAL A 21 -9.11 -5.77 20.66
CA VAL A 21 -9.04 -5.86 22.12
C VAL A 21 -9.25 -4.49 22.74
N ILE A 22 -9.89 -4.46 23.92
CA ILE A 22 -9.98 -3.28 24.78
C ILE A 22 -9.27 -3.55 26.10
N ARG A 23 -8.86 -2.48 26.79
CA ARG A 23 -8.34 -2.59 28.15
C ARG A 23 -9.48 -2.40 29.14
N HIS A 24 -9.67 -3.37 30.04
CA HIS A 24 -10.66 -3.33 31.11
C HIS A 24 -10.01 -3.88 32.39
N ASP A 25 -10.00 -3.09 33.47
CA ASP A 25 -9.36 -3.45 34.74
C ASP A 25 -7.90 -3.90 34.61
N GLY A 26 -7.14 -3.29 33.71
CA GLY A 26 -5.73 -3.62 33.46
C GLY A 26 -5.51 -4.82 32.54
N GLU A 27 -6.54 -5.62 32.24
CA GLU A 27 -6.49 -6.76 31.33
C GLU A 27 -6.93 -6.40 29.91
N LEU A 28 -6.45 -7.17 28.93
CA LEU A 28 -6.91 -7.09 27.54
C LEU A 28 -8.07 -8.06 27.34
N LYS A 29 -9.22 -7.56 26.89
CA LYS A 29 -10.39 -8.37 26.55
C LYS A 29 -10.68 -8.26 25.05
N GLY A 30 -10.84 -9.41 24.41
CA GLY A 30 -11.29 -9.47 23.01
C GLY A 30 -12.72 -8.95 22.89
N VAL A 31 -13.00 -8.23 21.80
CA VAL A 31 -14.33 -7.70 21.50
C VAL A 31 -14.72 -7.98 20.06
N GLU A 32 -16.02 -8.04 19.81
CA GLU A 32 -16.57 -8.15 18.46
C GLU A 32 -16.51 -6.78 17.77
N ALA A 33 -15.49 -6.59 16.92
CA ALA A 33 -15.32 -5.40 16.11
C ALA A 33 -14.50 -5.72 14.85
N VAL A 34 -14.47 -4.80 13.90
CA VAL A 34 -13.59 -4.89 12.72
C VAL A 34 -12.66 -3.69 12.74
N ILE A 35 -11.35 -3.97 12.70
CA ILE A 35 -10.33 -2.92 12.59
C ILE A 35 -10.04 -2.73 11.10
N ASP A 36 -10.10 -1.48 10.63
CA ASP A 36 -9.70 -1.15 9.27
C ASP A 36 -8.21 -1.48 9.07
N LYS A 37 -7.92 -2.34 8.08
CA LYS A 37 -6.57 -2.83 7.80
C LYS A 37 -5.61 -1.73 7.35
N ASP A 38 -6.09 -0.71 6.64
CA ASP A 38 -5.24 0.38 6.15
C ASP A 38 -4.85 1.29 7.33
N ARG A 39 -5.79 1.58 8.24
CA ARG A 39 -5.53 2.33 9.48
C ARG A 39 -4.60 1.58 10.43
N ALA A 40 -4.81 0.28 10.61
CA ALA A 40 -3.93 -0.56 11.44
C ALA A 40 -2.50 -0.59 10.89
N SER A 41 -2.36 -0.72 9.57
CA SER A 41 -1.07 -0.75 8.89
C SER A 41 -0.35 0.59 8.97
N ALA A 42 -1.07 1.70 8.77
CA ALA A 42 -0.52 3.05 8.95
C ALA A 42 -0.05 3.29 10.39
N LEU A 43 -0.83 2.87 11.39
CA LEU A 43 -0.42 2.96 12.79
C LEU A 43 0.85 2.15 13.06
N LEU A 44 0.91 0.91 12.58
CA LEU A 44 2.10 0.07 12.72
C LEU A 44 3.32 0.72 12.04
N ALA A 45 3.17 1.20 10.81
CA ALA A 45 4.22 1.88 10.05
C ALA A 45 4.76 3.10 10.81
N SER A 46 3.87 3.95 11.34
CA SER A 46 4.25 5.10 12.16
C SER A 46 4.99 4.71 13.45
N GLN A 47 4.50 3.69 14.16
CA GLN A 47 5.14 3.18 15.40
C GLN A 47 6.51 2.54 15.14
N LEU A 48 6.71 2.00 13.93
CA LEU A 48 8.00 1.46 13.50
C LEU A 48 8.95 2.53 12.97
N HIS A 49 8.49 3.78 12.76
CA HIS A 49 9.25 4.87 12.16
C HIS A 49 9.83 4.52 10.79
N VAL A 50 9.05 3.85 9.95
CA VAL A 50 9.45 3.58 8.56
C VAL A 50 9.34 4.85 7.71
N ASP A 51 10.17 4.95 6.68
CA ASP A 51 10.16 6.11 5.78
C ASP A 51 8.96 6.06 4.81
N THR A 52 8.66 4.87 4.28
CA THR A 52 7.66 4.67 3.22
C THR A 52 6.58 3.69 3.68
N PHE A 53 5.32 4.01 3.37
CA PHE A 53 4.18 3.14 3.57
C PHE A 53 3.47 2.87 2.24
N ALA A 54 3.25 1.60 1.89
CA ALA A 54 2.61 1.23 0.64
C ALA A 54 1.27 0.51 0.89
N ILE A 55 0.25 0.92 0.15
CA ILE A 55 -1.09 0.31 0.14
C ILE A 55 -1.32 -0.29 -1.24
N SER A 56 -1.50 -1.62 -1.28
CA SER A 56 -1.90 -2.31 -2.51
C SER A 56 -3.42 -2.33 -2.65
N THR A 57 -3.92 -1.92 -3.81
CA THR A 57 -5.35 -1.91 -4.15
C THR A 57 -5.61 -2.58 -5.50
N ASP A 58 -6.84 -2.51 -6.00
CA ASP A 58 -7.29 -3.08 -7.28
C ASP A 58 -7.15 -2.12 -8.48
N ILE A 59 -6.91 -0.83 -8.23
CA ILE A 59 -6.74 0.20 -9.26
C ILE A 59 -5.31 0.78 -9.24
N PRO A 60 -4.76 1.17 -10.40
CA PRO A 60 -3.36 1.59 -10.51
C PRO A 60 -3.07 2.96 -9.91
N PHE A 61 -4.07 3.85 -9.88
CA PHE A 61 -3.94 5.22 -9.35
C PHE A 61 -5.14 5.57 -8.46
N VAL A 62 -4.94 6.57 -7.60
CA VAL A 62 -6.04 7.28 -6.95
C VAL A 62 -6.57 8.32 -7.93
N TYR A 63 -7.89 8.49 -7.99
CA TYR A 63 -8.51 9.41 -8.94
C TYR A 63 -9.37 10.46 -8.20
N LEU A 64 -9.34 11.69 -8.71
CA LEU A 64 -10.39 12.67 -8.47
C LEU A 64 -11.56 12.38 -9.41
N ASP A 65 -12.78 12.67 -8.97
CA ASP A 65 -13.99 12.49 -9.79
C ASP A 65 -14.11 11.08 -10.40
N TYR A 66 -13.81 10.07 -9.57
CA TYR A 66 -13.79 8.69 -9.99
C TYR A 66 -15.10 8.26 -10.70
N LYS A 67 -14.95 7.61 -11.86
CA LYS A 67 -16.02 7.19 -12.77
C LYS A 67 -16.85 8.33 -13.40
N LYS A 68 -16.34 9.57 -13.42
CA LYS A 68 -16.94 10.69 -14.15
C LYS A 68 -16.12 11.04 -15.40
N PRO A 69 -16.69 11.76 -16.37
CA PRO A 69 -15.93 12.28 -17.52
C PRO A 69 -14.77 13.22 -17.12
N SER A 70 -14.90 13.90 -15.97
CA SER A 70 -13.88 14.77 -15.39
C SER A 70 -12.82 14.01 -14.57
N GLN A 71 -12.78 12.68 -14.64
CA GLN A 71 -11.87 11.88 -13.82
C GLN A 71 -10.40 12.26 -14.10
N GLU A 72 -9.67 12.55 -13.02
CA GLU A 72 -8.25 12.90 -13.07
C GLU A 72 -7.44 11.92 -12.23
N LYS A 73 -6.32 11.42 -12.76
CA LYS A 73 -5.42 10.53 -12.02
C LYS A 73 -4.42 11.33 -11.19
N LEU A 74 -4.29 10.97 -9.92
CA LEU A 74 -3.25 11.51 -9.04
C LEU A 74 -1.99 10.66 -9.17
N ARG A 75 -0.87 11.31 -9.54
CA ARG A 75 0.47 10.68 -9.58
C ARG A 75 1.27 11.04 -8.34
N ASN A 76 1.80 12.26 -8.32
CA ASN A 76 2.56 12.81 -7.20
C ASN A 76 1.75 13.98 -6.66
N VAL A 77 1.32 13.87 -5.42
CA VAL A 77 0.55 14.91 -4.72
C VAL A 77 1.17 15.16 -3.36
N SER A 78 1.18 16.40 -2.92
CA SER A 78 1.60 16.74 -1.57
C SER A 78 0.52 16.35 -0.54
N ALA A 79 0.91 16.17 0.71
CA ALA A 79 -0.05 15.89 1.78
C ALA A 79 -1.12 17.00 1.94
N PRO A 80 -0.79 18.31 1.85
CA PRO A 80 -1.80 19.37 1.91
C PRO A 80 -2.82 19.31 0.75
N GLU A 81 -2.37 19.06 -0.47
CA GLU A 81 -3.26 18.92 -1.64
C GLU A 81 -4.18 17.71 -1.48
N LEU A 82 -3.61 16.56 -1.10
CA LEU A 82 -4.39 15.35 -0.85
C LEU A 82 -5.42 15.55 0.27
N GLU A 83 -5.06 16.28 1.33
CA GLU A 83 -5.98 16.64 2.41
C GLU A 83 -7.11 17.56 1.94
N ALA A 84 -6.82 18.52 1.05
CA ALA A 84 -7.84 19.37 0.46
C ALA A 84 -8.84 18.54 -0.37
N HIS A 85 -8.35 17.63 -1.22
CA HIS A 85 -9.21 16.73 -2.01
C HIS A 85 -10.03 15.78 -1.12
N TYR A 86 -9.44 15.31 -0.02
CA TYR A 86 -10.15 14.48 0.96
C TYR A 86 -11.30 15.25 1.61
N LYS A 87 -11.08 16.50 2.04
CA LYS A 87 -12.12 17.36 2.60
C LYS A 87 -13.20 17.77 1.59
N ALA A 88 -12.82 17.89 0.31
CA ALA A 88 -13.76 18.13 -0.78
C ALA A 88 -14.61 16.91 -1.14
N GLY A 89 -14.38 15.75 -0.52
CA GLY A 89 -15.23 14.56 -0.68
C GLY A 89 -14.97 13.76 -1.96
N HIS A 90 -13.81 13.90 -2.59
CA HIS A 90 -13.47 13.14 -3.80
C HIS A 90 -13.32 11.62 -3.53
N PHE A 91 -13.11 11.21 -2.27
CA PHE A 91 -12.81 9.82 -1.91
C PHE A 91 -13.97 9.19 -1.11
N PRO A 92 -14.70 8.22 -1.68
CA PRO A 92 -15.87 7.63 -1.04
C PRO A 92 -15.55 6.92 0.29
N PRO A 93 -16.40 7.07 1.33
CA PRO A 93 -16.26 6.31 2.57
C PRO A 93 -16.53 4.83 2.28
N GLY A 94 -15.62 3.95 2.71
CA GLY A 94 -15.73 2.49 2.54
C GLY A 94 -14.81 1.87 1.49
N ASN A 95 -14.12 2.66 0.67
CA ASN A 95 -13.05 2.15 -0.19
C ASN A 95 -11.83 3.07 -0.18
N MET A 96 -11.80 4.09 -1.05
CA MET A 96 -10.61 4.94 -1.19
C MET A 96 -10.45 5.92 -0.03
N GLY A 97 -11.54 6.34 0.62
CA GLY A 97 -11.51 7.24 1.77
C GLY A 97 -10.59 6.74 2.90
N PRO A 98 -10.81 5.52 3.44
CA PRO A 98 -9.94 4.94 4.46
C PRO A 98 -8.45 4.85 4.07
N LYS A 99 -8.14 4.59 2.79
CA LYS A 99 -6.77 4.53 2.26
C LYS A 99 -6.08 5.88 2.29
N VAL A 100 -6.76 6.90 1.75
CA VAL A 100 -6.25 8.29 1.73
C VAL A 100 -6.13 8.83 3.15
N GLU A 101 -7.11 8.58 4.01
CA GLU A 101 -7.05 8.98 5.41
C GLU A 101 -5.84 8.34 6.12
N SER A 102 -5.61 7.05 5.90
CA SER A 102 -4.47 6.32 6.48
C SER A 102 -3.13 6.84 5.96
N ALA A 103 -3.05 7.19 4.67
CA ALA A 103 -1.89 7.85 4.08
C ALA A 103 -1.59 9.19 4.76
N LEU A 104 -2.60 10.04 4.89
CA LEU A 104 -2.47 11.34 5.56
C LEU A 104 -2.06 11.19 7.03
N ARG A 105 -2.61 10.20 7.76
CA ARG A 105 -2.23 9.92 9.16
C ARG A 105 -0.75 9.52 9.26
N PHE A 106 -0.26 8.65 8.38
CA PHE A 106 1.14 8.24 8.37
C PHE A 106 2.08 9.41 8.08
N LEU A 107 1.77 10.23 7.07
CA LEU A 107 2.56 11.41 6.72
C LEU A 107 2.58 12.45 7.87
N LYS A 108 1.42 12.69 8.51
CA LYS A 108 1.33 13.58 9.69
C LYS A 108 2.11 13.06 10.89
N ALA A 109 2.30 11.75 11.00
CA ALA A 109 3.11 11.13 12.06
C ALA A 109 4.63 11.15 11.77
N GLY A 110 5.07 11.82 10.70
CA GLY A 110 6.48 11.97 10.34
C GLY A 110 7.00 11.00 9.28
N GLY A 111 6.12 10.19 8.68
CA GLY A 111 6.45 9.40 7.50
C GLY A 111 6.80 10.29 6.29
N LYS A 112 7.66 9.79 5.39
CA LYS A 112 8.17 10.58 4.26
C LYS A 112 7.35 10.41 2.99
N GLU A 113 6.87 9.20 2.73
CA GLU A 113 6.23 8.85 1.46
C GLU A 113 5.12 7.81 1.64
N VAL A 114 4.03 7.95 0.88
CA VAL A 114 2.99 6.94 0.77
C VAL A 114 2.75 6.60 -0.69
N VAL A 115 2.60 5.31 -0.98
CA VAL A 115 2.27 4.80 -2.31
C VAL A 115 0.95 4.06 -2.25
N ILE A 116 -0.01 4.45 -3.09
CA ILE A 116 -1.27 3.73 -3.27
C ILE A 116 -1.33 3.30 -4.73
N THR A 117 -1.24 2.00 -4.97
CA THR A 117 -1.18 1.47 -6.33
C THR A 117 -1.76 0.06 -6.39
N SER A 118 -2.01 -0.44 -7.59
CA SER A 118 -2.39 -1.83 -7.76
C SER A 118 -1.20 -2.75 -7.62
N GLY A 119 -1.43 -3.97 -7.15
CA GLY A 119 -0.45 -5.04 -7.40
C GLY A 119 -0.26 -5.24 -8.91
N CYS A 120 0.91 -5.74 -9.32
CA CYS A 120 1.11 -6.22 -10.68
C CYS A 120 0.18 -7.43 -10.91
N ARG A 121 -0.99 -7.16 -11.48
CA ARG A 121 -1.83 -8.14 -12.17
C ARG A 121 -1.66 -7.88 -13.65
N ASP A 122 -1.63 -8.93 -14.45
CA ASP A 122 -1.44 -8.96 -15.90
C ASP A 122 -2.44 -8.06 -16.66
N HIS A 123 -2.28 -6.74 -16.56
CA HIS A 123 -3.06 -5.74 -17.27
C HIS A 123 -2.11 -4.90 -18.11
N GLY A 124 -1.91 -5.41 -19.33
CA GLY A 124 -1.62 -4.79 -20.64
C GLY A 124 -0.98 -3.41 -20.81
N ASP A 125 -1.03 -2.49 -19.85
CA ASP A 125 -0.76 -1.06 -20.10
C ASP A 125 0.45 -0.50 -19.32
N ALA A 126 1.27 -1.37 -18.73
CA ALA A 126 2.56 -0.99 -18.14
C ALA A 126 3.64 -2.08 -18.29
N TYR A 127 3.61 -2.81 -19.42
CA TYR A 127 4.65 -3.80 -19.72
C TYR A 127 5.76 -3.15 -20.53
N HIS A 128 6.92 -2.93 -19.91
CA HIS A 128 8.13 -2.51 -20.63
C HIS A 128 8.50 -3.62 -21.64
N PRO A 129 8.72 -3.32 -22.93
CA PRO A 129 8.89 -4.32 -24.00
C PRO A 129 10.12 -5.24 -23.86
N ALA A 130 10.95 -5.02 -22.84
CA ALA A 130 12.13 -5.84 -22.54
C ALA A 130 11.81 -7.07 -21.69
N VAL A 131 10.68 -7.09 -21.00
CA VAL A 131 10.21 -8.30 -20.31
C VAL A 131 9.38 -9.05 -21.34
N ARG A 132 9.56 -10.37 -21.52
CA ARG A 132 8.64 -11.21 -22.28
C ARG A 132 8.04 -12.24 -21.34
N PRO A 133 6.74 -12.58 -21.43
CA PRO A 133 6.22 -13.72 -20.71
C PRO A 133 6.89 -14.97 -21.26
N VAL A 134 7.44 -15.80 -20.39
CA VAL A 134 7.83 -17.16 -20.77
C VAL A 134 6.58 -18.02 -20.62
N ASP A 135 6.18 -18.66 -21.71
CA ASP A 135 4.96 -19.46 -21.77
C ASP A 135 4.91 -20.51 -20.65
N GLY A 136 3.79 -20.52 -19.92
CA GLY A 136 3.24 -21.69 -19.25
C GLY A 136 4.08 -22.33 -18.14
N GLN A 137 3.88 -21.87 -16.91
CA GLN A 137 3.66 -22.72 -15.73
C GLN A 137 3.37 -21.86 -14.50
N GLY A 138 2.19 -22.04 -13.90
CA GLY A 138 1.83 -21.38 -12.67
C GLY A 138 2.67 -21.90 -11.51
N ALA A 139 3.38 -21.01 -10.81
CA ALA A 139 3.59 -21.05 -9.36
C ALA A 139 4.45 -19.84 -8.92
N GLY A 140 3.84 -18.88 -8.22
CA GLY A 140 4.56 -18.09 -7.21
C GLY A 140 5.46 -16.95 -7.69
N ALA A 141 5.04 -16.14 -8.66
CA ALA A 141 5.68 -14.85 -8.89
C ALA A 141 5.50 -13.96 -7.65
N ARG A 142 6.60 -13.71 -6.93
CA ARG A 142 6.63 -12.74 -5.84
C ARG A 142 6.93 -11.38 -6.44
N ASN A 143 5.92 -10.54 -6.51
CA ASN A 143 6.04 -9.20 -7.06
C ASN A 143 6.78 -8.30 -6.07
N PHE A 144 7.93 -7.76 -6.48
CA PHE A 144 8.66 -6.76 -5.71
C PHE A 144 8.56 -5.42 -6.44
N CYS A 145 8.09 -4.40 -5.73
CA CYS A 145 7.99 -3.05 -6.25
C CYS A 145 9.32 -2.34 -5.94
N ARG A 146 10.10 -1.98 -6.97
CA ARG A 146 11.36 -1.24 -6.82
C ARG A 146 11.17 0.17 -7.35
N ARG A 147 11.73 1.15 -6.65
CA ARG A 147 11.79 2.54 -7.14
C ARG A 147 12.93 2.65 -8.16
N ILE A 148 12.61 3.00 -9.40
CA ILE A 148 13.56 3.29 -10.49
C ILE A 148 13.21 4.68 -11.04
N ASP A 149 14.18 5.60 -11.04
CA ASP A 149 14.05 6.97 -11.57
C ASP A 149 12.83 7.78 -11.09
N GLY A 150 12.40 7.54 -9.85
CA GLY A 150 11.24 8.22 -9.25
C GLY A 150 9.88 7.61 -9.60
N GLU A 151 9.87 6.52 -10.38
CA GLU A 151 8.68 5.70 -10.65
C GLU A 151 8.80 4.34 -9.94
N PHE A 152 7.66 3.80 -9.49
CA PHE A 152 7.60 2.48 -8.89
C PHE A 152 7.39 1.43 -9.97
N GLU A 153 8.46 0.70 -10.31
CA GLU A 153 8.40 -0.40 -11.27
C GLU A 153 8.22 -1.75 -10.54
N CYS A 154 7.16 -2.47 -10.88
CA CYS A 154 6.93 -3.82 -10.38
C CYS A 154 7.75 -4.82 -11.21
N HIS A 155 8.70 -5.50 -10.57
CA HIS A 155 9.45 -6.59 -11.18
C HIS A 155 8.91 -7.93 -10.67
N CYS A 156 8.57 -8.83 -11.59
CA CYS A 156 8.25 -10.23 -11.28
C CYS A 156 9.56 -10.99 -11.02
N MET A 157 9.76 -11.48 -9.79
CA MET A 157 10.87 -12.40 -9.49
C MET A 157 10.40 -13.86 -9.54
N GLU A 158 11.13 -14.67 -10.30
CA GLU A 158 11.10 -16.13 -10.23
C GLU A 158 12.36 -16.64 -9.50
N ALA A 159 12.16 -17.57 -8.55
CA ALA A 159 13.22 -18.40 -7.96
C ALA A 159 14.57 -17.72 -7.64
N GLY A 160 14.55 -16.51 -7.05
CA GLY A 160 15.73 -15.88 -6.46
C GLY A 160 16.78 -15.35 -7.44
N ARG A 161 16.44 -15.11 -8.71
CA ARG A 161 17.33 -14.40 -9.65
C ARG A 161 16.67 -13.12 -10.18
N CYS A 162 17.36 -12.01 -9.97
CA CYS A 162 17.05 -10.73 -10.59
C CYS A 162 17.36 -10.84 -12.09
N ILE A 163 16.33 -10.88 -12.96
CA ILE A 163 16.54 -10.79 -14.40
C ILE A 163 16.65 -9.30 -14.74
N ALA A 164 17.82 -8.73 -14.48
CA ALA A 164 18.28 -7.53 -15.16
C ALA A 164 19.49 -7.96 -15.99
N ARG A 165 19.33 -8.08 -17.31
CA ARG A 165 20.45 -8.09 -18.23
C ARG A 165 20.16 -7.16 -19.41
N ALA A 166 21.07 -6.19 -19.52
CA ALA A 166 21.30 -5.20 -20.57
C ALA A 166 20.22 -4.14 -20.74
#